data_AF-A0A7V1LFC9-F1
#
_entry.id   AF-A0A7V1LFC9-F1
#
_cell.length_a   1.000
_cell.length_b   1.000
_cell.length_c   1.000
_cell.angle_alpha   90.00
_cell.angle_beta   90.00
_cell.angle_gamma   90.00
#
_symmetry.space_group_name_H-M   'P 1'
#
loop_
_entity.id
_entity.type
_entity.pdbx_description
1 polymer ?
#
loop_
_entity_poly.entity_id
_entity_poly.type
_entity_poly.pdbx_seq_one_letter_code
_entity_poly.pdbx_strand_id
1 'polypeptide(L)' 'MTENEVLNTMLKYNDLIQRPIIEYSKKTILARPPEIIKDFFEN' A
#
# COMPACT_ATOMS: atom_id res chain seq x y z
N MET A 1 -2.52 -14.04 -15.25
CA MET A 1 -1.70 -12.83 -15.09
C MET A 1 -0.52 -13.16 -14.19
N THR A 2 0.67 -12.72 -14.56
CA THR A 2 1.88 -12.78 -13.72
C THR A 2 1.91 -11.60 -12.75
N GLU A 3 2.75 -11.65 -11.71
CA GLU A 3 2.94 -10.52 -10.79
C GLU A 3 3.40 -9.25 -11.53
N ASN A 4 4.28 -9.40 -12.52
CA ASN A 4 4.72 -8.29 -13.36
C ASN A 4 3.59 -7.73 -14.21
N GLU A 5 2.70 -8.57 -14.75
CA GLU A 5 1.52 -8.10 -15.49
C GLU A 5 0.55 -7.35 -14.56
N VAL A 6 0.35 -7.83 -13.33
CA VAL A 6 -0.47 -7.14 -12.32
C VAL A 6 0.15 -5.80 -11.96
N LEU A 7 1.45 -5.76 -11.67
CA LEU A 7 2.19 -4.54 -11.35
C LEU A 7 2.11 -3.52 -12.48
N ASN A 8 2.41 -3.93 -13.72
CA ASN A 8 2.34 -3.06 -14.89
C ASN A 8 0.92 -2.53 -15.12
N THR A 9 -0.10 -3.33 -14.84
CA THR A 9 -1.51 -2.91 -14.93
C THR A 9 -1.84 -1.87 -13.86
N MET A 10 -1.41 -2.06 -12.61
CA MET A 10 -1.59 -1.08 -11.53
C MET A 10 -0.85 0.24 -11.79
N LEU A 11 0.34 0.18 -12.40
CA LEU A 11 1.10 1.37 -12.80
C LEU A 11 0.40 2.12 -13.94
N LYS A 12 -0.20 1.41 -14.89
CA LYS A 12 -0.96 2.00 -16.01
C LYS A 12 -2.27 2.62 -15.55
N TYR A 13 -2.99 1.96 -14.66
CA TYR A 13 -4.29 2.40 -14.13
C TYR A 13 -4.18 2.65 -12.64
N ASN A 14 -3.70 3.85 -12.28
CA ASN A 14 -3.30 4.18 -10.91
C ASN A 14 -4.44 4.03 -9.87
N ASP A 15 -5.70 4.17 -10.29
CA ASP A 15 -6.88 3.98 -9.44
C ASP A 15 -7.04 2.55 -8.90
N LEU A 16 -6.36 1.57 -9.50
CA LEU A 16 -6.32 0.18 -9.02
C LEU A 16 -5.43 0.02 -7.77
N ILE A 17 -4.53 0.96 -7.50
CA ILE A 17 -3.65 0.92 -6.34
C ILE A 17 -4.46 1.33 -5.09
N GLN A 18 -4.51 0.46 -4.09
CA GLN A 18 -5.19 0.78 -2.82
C GLN A 18 -4.46 1.90 -2.06
N ARG A 19 -5.24 2.74 -1.37
CA ARG A 19 -4.75 3.94 -0.65
C ARG A 19 -5.47 4.11 0.70
N PRO A 20 -4.83 4.67 1.75
CA PRO A 20 -3.51 5.29 1.73
C PRO A 20 -2.39 4.26 1.89
N ILE A 21 -1.31 4.43 1.12
CA ILE A 21 -0.04 3.77 1.40
C ILE A 21 0.76 4.74 2.26
N ILE A 22 1.20 4.29 3.43
CA ILE A 22 2.02 5.09 4.36
C ILE A 22 3.40 4.46 4.42
N GLU A 23 4.43 5.28 4.24
CA GLU A 23 5.83 4.91 4.41
C GLU A 23 6.43 5.73 5.56
N TYR A 24 7.06 5.06 6.52
CA TYR A 24 7.75 5.70 7.63
C TYR A 24 9.02 4.93 7.99
N SER A 25 10.15 5.64 8.00
CA SER A 25 11.49 5.07 8.21
C SER A 25 11.79 3.90 7.24
N LYS A 26 11.74 2.65 7.71
CA LYS A 26 12.02 1.43 6.90
C LYS A 26 10.79 0.53 6.77
N LYS A 27 9.59 1.02 7.09
CA LYS A 27 8.35 0.25 7.06
C LYS A 27 7.32 0.91 6.15
N THR A 28 6.50 0.10 5.50
CA THR A 28 5.40 0.55 4.62
C THR A 28 4.14 -0.24 4.92
N ILE A 29 2.99 0.45 4.99
CA ILE A 29 1.68 -0.17 5.20
C ILE A 29 0.65 0.35 4.22
N LEU A 30 -0.37 -0.47 3.98
CA LEU A 30 -1.64 -0.02 3.41
C LEU A 30 -2.60 0.28 4.55
N ALA A 31 -2.82 1.56 4.85
CA ALA A 31 -3.54 2.06 6.02
C ALA A 31 -5.08 1.89 5.91
N ARG A 32 -5.53 0.66 5.69
CA ARG A 32 -6.93 0.26 5.71
C ARG A 32 -7.10 -1.08 6.45
N PRO A 33 -7.98 -1.15 7.47
CA PRO A 33 -8.80 -0.05 8.02
C PRO A 33 -7.94 0.94 8.85
N PRO A 34 -8.43 2.14 9.21
CA PRO A 34 -7.59 3.20 9.79
C PRO A 34 -6.99 2.87 11.16
N GLU A 35 -7.53 1.89 11.88
CA GLU A 35 -7.06 1.48 13.20
C GLU A 35 -5.61 0.96 13.17
N ILE A 36 -5.19 0.36 12.04
CA ILE A 36 -3.84 -0.21 11.88
C ILE A 36 -2.74 0.85 11.94
N ILE A 37 -3.09 2.13 11.76
CA ILE A 37 -2.13 3.24 11.82
C ILE A 37 -1.52 3.33 13.23
N LYS A 38 -2.29 3.01 14.28
CA LYS A 38 -1.80 3.03 15.66
C LYS A 38 -0.67 2.01 15.86
N ASP A 39 -0.94 0.76 15.47
CA ASP A 39 0.02 -0.34 15.55
C ASP A 39 1.30 -0.08 14.74
N PHE A 40 1.19 0.71 13.66
CA PHE A 40 2.32 1.05 12.79
C PHE A 40 3.31 2.05 13.41
N PHE A 41 2.83 2.99 14.23
CA PHE A 41 3.69 4.01 14.86
C PHE A 41 4.14 3.63 16.28
N GLU A 42 3.45 2.70 16.94
CA GLU A 42 3.77 2.24 18.30
C GLU A 42 4.91 1.20 18.35
N ASN A 43 5.39 0.70 17.20
CA ASN A 43 6.46 -0.31 17.04
C ASN A 43 7.59 0.16 16.12
#